data_AF-A0AAE7J5Q2-F1
#
_entry.id   AF-A0AAE7J5Q2-F1
#
_cell.length_a   1.000
_cell.length_b   1.000
_cell.length_c   1.000
_cell.angle_alpha   90.00
_cell.angle_beta   90.00
_cell.angle_gamma   90.00
#
_symmetry.space_group_name_H-M   'P 1'
#
loop_
_entity.id
_entity.type
_entity.pdbx_description
1 polymer ?
#
loop_
_entity_poly.entity_id
_entity_poly.type
_entity_poly.pdbx_seq_one_letter_code
_entity_poly.pdbx_strand_id
1 'polypeptide(L)' 'MVNLRPSVLDPAGEATRAAAVRLGVDGVSKLRIGKAVELELEAPDEQEARRRLELLSDRLLANPVIENWSLELQQS' A
#
# COMPACT_ATOMS: atom_id res chain seq x y z
N MET A 1 -1.28 4.31 -0.88
CA MET A 1 -0.65 3.11 -0.28
C MET A 1 -1.56 1.91 -0.39
N VAL A 2 -1.06 0.73 -0.75
CA VAL A 2 -1.81 -0.54 -0.77
C VAL A 2 -1.10 -1.56 0.12
N ASN A 3 -1.81 -2.17 1.06
CA ASN A 3 -1.25 -3.07 2.06
C ASN A 3 -2.09 -4.34 2.20
N LEU A 4 -1.44 -5.48 2.43
CA LEU A 4 -2.14 -6.72 2.79
C LEU A 4 -2.98 -6.53 4.06
N ARG A 5 -4.23 -7.02 4.05
CA ARG A 5 -5.12 -7.03 5.21
C ARG A 5 -4.42 -7.68 6.42
N PRO A 6 -4.71 -7.25 7.67
CA PRO A 6 -4.00 -7.75 8.85
C PRO A 6 -4.05 -9.27 9.05
N SER A 7 -5.14 -9.90 8.61
CA SER A 7 -5.35 -11.36 8.67
C SER A 7 -4.61 -12.16 7.59
N VAL A 8 -4.05 -11.48 6.58
CA VAL A 8 -3.36 -12.12 5.47
C VAL A 8 -1.87 -12.25 5.79
N LEU A 9 -1.37 -13.48 5.68
CA LEU A 9 0.04 -13.80 5.81
C LEU A 9 0.85 -13.05 4.74
N ASP A 10 2.00 -12.51 5.14
CA ASP A 10 2.94 -11.83 4.24
C ASP A 10 4.28 -12.59 4.24
N PRO A 11 4.44 -13.61 3.36
CA PRO A 11 5.68 -14.38 3.30
C PRO A 11 6.90 -13.53 2.93
N ALA A 12 6.72 -12.48 2.11
CA ALA A 12 7.82 -11.61 1.69
C ALA A 12 8.28 -10.71 2.84
N GLY A 13 7.35 -10.19 3.64
CA GLY A 13 7.63 -9.46 4.87
C GLY A 13 8.40 -10.29 5.89
N GLU A 14 7.99 -11.54 6.14
CA GLU A 14 8.70 -12.43 7.06
C GLU A 14 10.10 -12.81 6.56
N ALA A 15 10.24 -13.11 5.27
CA ALA A 15 11.55 -13.39 4.68
C ALA A 15 12.50 -12.18 4.82
N THR A 16 11.99 -10.98 4.58
CA THR A 16 12.76 -9.73 4.70
C THR A 16 13.12 -9.43 6.15
N ARG A 17 12.20 -9.66 7.11
CA ARG A 17 12.48 -9.56 8.55
C ARG A 17 13.61 -10.50 8.96
N ALA A 18 13.56 -11.76 8.52
CA ALA A 18 14.60 -12.74 8.79
C ALA A 18 15.95 -12.36 8.18
N ALA A 19 15.95 -11.75 6.98
CA ALA A 19 17.16 -11.22 6.37
C ALA A 19 17.74 -10.02 7.14
N ALA A 20 16.89 -9.11 7.64
CA ALA A 20 17.32 -7.95 8.42
C ALA A 20 18.08 -8.37 9.70
N VAL A 21 17.62 -9.41 10.40
CA VAL A 21 18.32 -9.98 11.56
C VAL A 21 19.70 -10.51 11.18
N ARG A 22 19.84 -11.18 10.03
CA ARG A 22 21.14 -11.67 9.54
C ARG A 22 22.12 -10.53 9.21
N LEU A 23 21.61 -9.34 8.92
CA LEU A 23 22.40 -8.13 8.69
C LEU A 23 22.74 -7.39 9.99
N GLY A 24 22.34 -7.90 11.15
CA GLY A 24 22.58 -7.28 12.46
C GLY A 24 21.57 -6.21 12.84
N VAL A 25 20.43 -6.12 12.15
CA VAL A 25 19.33 -5.24 12.54
C VAL A 25 18.43 -5.98 13.54
N ASP A 26 18.73 -5.81 14.82
CA ASP A 26 17.95 -6.39 15.91
C ASP A 26 16.69 -5.58 16.25
N GLY A 27 15.73 -6.21 16.93
CA GLY A 27 14.53 -5.54 17.45
C GLY A 27 13.35 -5.41 16.48
N VAL A 28 13.47 -5.86 15.22
CA VAL A 28 12.34 -5.86 14.27
C VAL A 28 11.35 -6.98 14.62
N SER A 29 10.30 -6.62 15.36
CA SER A 29 9.25 -7.55 15.80
C SER A 29 8.24 -7.91 14.71
N LYS A 30 8.01 -7.01 13.75
CA LYS A 30 7.08 -7.19 12.63
C LYS A 30 7.53 -6.35 11.44
N LEU A 31 7.53 -6.95 10.25
CA LEU A 31 7.79 -6.29 8.99
C LEU A 31 6.73 -6.73 7.99
N ARG A 32 6.11 -5.78 7.30
CA ARG A 32 5.16 -6.06 6.21
C ARG A 32 5.55 -5.29 4.97
N ILE A 33 5.34 -5.88 3.81
CA ILE A 33 5.57 -5.27 2.51
C ILE A 33 4.23 -4.86 1.91
N GLY A 34 4.20 -3.65 1.38
CA GLY A 34 3.06 -3.08 0.66
C GLY A 34 3.52 -2.36 -0.61
N LYS A 35 2.56 -1.84 -1.37
CA LYS A 35 2.81 -1.06 -2.59
C LYS A 35 2.61 0.43 -2.28
N ALA A 36 3.63 1.23 -2.55
CA ALA A 36 3.48 2.68 -2.71
C ALA A 36 3.15 2.97 -4.18
N VAL A 37 2.11 3.76 -4.42
CA VAL A 37 1.67 4.15 -5.76
C VAL A 37 1.55 5.65 -5.77
N GLU A 38 2.34 6.28 -6.62
CA GLU A 38 2.29 7.71 -6.92
C GLU A 38 1.74 7.87 -8.34
N LEU A 39 0.81 8.80 -8.51
CA LEU A 39 0.20 9.07 -9.80
C LEU A 39 -0.30 10.52 -9.85
N GLU A 40 -0.30 11.09 -11.05
CA GLU A 40 -0.84 12.41 -11.34
C GLU A 40 -2.05 12.25 -12.26
N LEU A 41 -3.07 13.08 -12.06
CA LEU A 41 -4.25 13.10 -12.94
C LEU A 41 -4.85 14.50 -13.02
N GLU A 42 -5.43 14.82 -14.16
CA GLU A 42 -6.22 16.04 -14.33
C GLU A 42 -7.67 15.80 -13.93
N ALA A 43 -8.22 16.73 -13.15
CA ALA A 43 -9.62 16.72 -12.74
C ALA A 43 -10.14 18.16 -12.61
N PRO A 44 -11.44 18.38 -12.83
CA PRO A 44 -12.05 19.71 -12.71
C PRO A 44 -12.03 20.24 -11.27
N ASP A 45 -12.05 19.35 -10.27
CA ASP A 45 -12.01 19.65 -8.86
C ASP A 45 -11.48 18.44 -8.06
N GLU A 46 -11.22 18.65 -6.76
CA GLU A 46 -10.73 17.61 -5.86
C GLU A 46 -11.73 16.44 -5.70
N GLN A 47 -13.03 16.72 -5.76
CA GLN A 47 -14.07 15.71 -5.57
C GLN A 47 -14.04 14.69 -6.72
N GLU A 48 -13.96 15.18 -7.95
CA GLU A 48 -13.86 14.34 -9.14
C GLU A 48 -12.49 13.63 -9.19
N ALA A 49 -11.42 14.29 -8.75
CA ALA A 49 -10.10 13.64 -8.63
C ALA A 49 -10.17 12.44 -7.68
N ARG A 50 -10.72 12.65 -6.48
CA ARG A 50 -10.88 11.61 -5.46
C ARG A 50 -11.75 10.47 -5.97
N ARG A 51 -12.89 10.76 -6.62
CA ARG A 51 -13.78 9.73 -7.19
C ARG A 51 -13.07 8.84 -8.21
N ARG A 52 -12.24 9.43 -9.08
CA ARG A 52 -11.45 8.69 -10.07
C ARG A 52 -10.37 7.83 -9.40
N LEU A 53 -9.70 8.36 -8.39
CA LEU A 53 -8.67 7.64 -7.61
C LEU A 53 -9.26 6.48 -6.81
N GLU A 54 -10.43 6.66 -6.20
CA GLU A 54 -11.19 5.60 -5.52
C GLU A 54 -11.52 4.47 -6.48
N LEU A 55 -12.08 4.80 -7.66
CA LEU A 55 -12.39 3.80 -8.69
C LEU A 55 -11.15 3.03 -9.13
N LEU A 56 -10.05 3.73 -9.43
CA LEU A 56 -8.79 3.11 -9.85
C LEU A 56 -8.25 2.17 -8.74
N SER A 57 -8.31 2.63 -7.49
CA SER A 57 -7.80 1.89 -6.35
C SER A 57 -8.60 0.61 -6.09
N ASP A 58 -9.93 0.69 -6.13
CA ASP A 58 -10.84 -0.44 -5.90
C ASP A 58 -10.84 -1.47 -7.04
N ARG A 59 -10.60 -1.03 -8.28
CA ARG A 59 -10.74 -1.90 -9.45
C ARG A 59 -9.42 -2.44 -9.98
N LEU A 60 -8.31 -1.77 -9.71
CA LEU A 60 -7.02 -2.10 -10.34
C LEU A 60 -5.87 -2.19 -9.33
N LEU A 61 -5.70 -1.21 -8.44
CA LEU A 61 -4.47 -1.13 -7.64
C LEU A 61 -4.46 -2.07 -6.42
N ALA A 62 -5.63 -2.31 -5.83
CA ALA A 62 -5.81 -3.18 -4.69
C ALA A 62 -6.65 -4.41 -5.06
N ASN A 63 -6.19 -5.59 -4.63
CA ASN A 63 -7.03 -6.78 -4.62
C ASN A 63 -7.98 -6.69 -3.41
N PRO A 64 -9.30 -6.56 -3.62
CA PRO A 64 -10.25 -6.30 -2.53
C PRO A 64 -10.36 -7.47 -1.54
N VAL A 65 -9.99 -8.70 -1.93
CA VAL A 65 -10.08 -9.87 -1.04
C VAL A 65 -8.97 -9.84 0.01
N ILE A 66 -7.76 -9.45 -0.38
CA ILE A 66 -6.56 -9.62 0.46
C ILE A 66 -5.82 -8.32 0.79
N GLU A 67 -6.13 -7.21 0.14
CA GLU A 67 -5.49 -5.91 0.32
C GLU A 67 -6.49 -4.83 0.77
N ASN A 68 -5.98 -3.84 1.50
CA ASN A 68 -6.60 -2.56 1.78
C ASN A 68 -5.79 -1.46 1.11
N TRP A 69 -6.40 -0.32 0.83
CA TRP A 69 -5.68 0.86 0.35
C TRP A 69 -6.04 2.11 1.15
N SER A 70 -5.13 3.08 1.15
CA SER A 70 -5.32 4.43 1.65
C SER A 70 -4.77 5.43 0.64
N LEU A 71 -5.33 6.62 0.64
CA LEU A 71 -5.05 7.66 -0.34
C LEU A 71 -4.76 8.98 0.38
N GLU A 72 -3.72 9.65 -0.09
CA GLU A 72 -3.36 11.01 0.26
C GLU A 72 -3.37 11.82 -1.04
N LEU A 73 -4.11 12.93 -1.06
CA LEU A 73 -4.14 13.85 -2.20
C LEU A 73 -3.27 15.06 -1.90
N GLN A 74 -2.51 15.49 -2.90
CA GLN A 74 -1.80 16.76 -2.89
C GLN A 74 -2.25 17.57 -4.11
N GLN A 75 -2.61 18.83 -3.88
CA GLN A 75 -2.91 19.78 -4.96
C GLN A 75 -1.59 20.44 -5.39
N SER A 76 -1.31 20.44 -6.69
CA SER A 76 -0.10 21.00 -7.30
C SER A 76 -0.45 22.15 -8.24
#